data_AF-A0AAU6SZR2-F1
#
_entry.id   AF-A0AAU6SZR2-F1
#
_cell.length_a   1.000
_cell.length_b   1.000
_cell.length_c   1.000
_cell.angle_alpha   90.00
_cell.angle_beta   90.00
_cell.angle_gamma   90.00
#
_symmetry.space_group_name_H-M   'P 1'
#
loop_
_entity.id
_entity.type
_entity.pdbx_description
1 polymer ?
#
loop_
_entity_poly.entity_id
_entity_poly.type
_entity_poly.pdbx_seq_one_letter_code
_entity_poly.pdbx_strand_id
1 'polypeptide(L)'
;MPLLDCNIVSDQYDYIIPKVCCLDGGEVVELENFEASISLYKSCADLISCYSSSDLWRKSTTDFSYKLAIFYKCKEISDSQADSFGKNVCLDSFEVGSRFIDSLNSHQCSGSGRFAMTLLDSIARLLLEEPKNEVKIFATTAGGSTPRTRGGDVAYRLHITKSGEGLRLMFWQKTCGTIELANVANKSEIVIY
;
A
#
# COMPACT_ATOMS: atom_id res chain seq x y z
N MET A 1 -8.85 22.01 -10.15
CA MET A 1 -8.79 21.84 -8.69
C MET A 1 -8.90 23.22 -8.06
N PRO A 2 -10.04 23.60 -7.46
CA PRO A 2 -10.15 24.91 -6.86
C PRO A 2 -9.44 24.91 -5.49
N LEU A 3 -8.39 25.74 -5.43
CA LEU A 3 -8.10 26.70 -4.35
C LEU A 3 -8.11 26.15 -2.91
N LEU A 4 -6.94 25.69 -2.46
CA LEU A 4 -6.56 25.74 -1.05
C LEU A 4 -6.36 27.22 -0.68
N ASP A 5 -7.34 27.78 0.00
CA ASP A 5 -7.29 29.14 0.55
C ASP A 5 -6.30 29.15 1.72
N CYS A 6 -5.21 29.90 1.60
CA CYS A 6 -4.06 29.93 2.51
C CYS A 6 -4.36 30.60 3.87
N ASN A 7 -5.65 30.71 4.25
CA ASN A 7 -6.13 31.55 5.34
C ASN A 7 -6.47 30.77 6.63
N ILE A 8 -6.19 29.46 6.69
CA ILE A 8 -6.44 28.67 7.91
C ILE A 8 -5.25 28.79 8.86
N VAL A 9 -5.31 29.83 9.70
CA VAL A 9 -4.45 30.00 10.88
C VAL A 9 -4.84 28.95 11.93
N SER A 10 -3.85 28.37 12.61
CA SER A 10 -4.05 27.30 13.57
C SER A 10 -4.48 27.83 14.93
N ASP A 11 -5.75 27.65 15.26
CA ASP A 11 -6.23 27.75 16.63
C ASP A 11 -6.59 26.34 17.14
N GLN A 12 -6.09 26.02 18.34
CA GLN A 12 -6.49 24.82 19.05
C GLN A 12 -7.79 25.16 19.80
N TYR A 13 -8.91 24.62 19.33
CA TYR A 13 -10.21 24.89 19.96
C TYR A 13 -10.62 23.72 20.83
N ASP A 14 -10.67 23.93 22.14
CA ASP A 14 -11.29 23.02 23.11
C ASP A 14 -12.83 23.19 23.04
N TYR A 15 -13.45 22.65 21.99
CA TYR A 15 -14.91 22.64 21.91
C TYR A 15 -15.47 21.48 22.73
N ILE A 16 -16.22 21.80 23.79
CA ILE A 16 -17.20 20.87 24.34
C ILE A 16 -18.36 20.85 23.35
N ILE A 17 -18.61 19.70 22.73
CA ILE A 17 -19.73 19.52 21.80
C ILE A 17 -20.86 18.88 22.59
N PRO A 18 -21.84 19.66 23.09
CA PRO A 18 -22.89 19.13 23.95
C PRO A 18 -23.86 18.23 23.17
N LYS A 19 -24.00 18.47 21.86
CA LYS A 19 -24.94 17.77 20.97
C LYS A 19 -24.42 17.69 19.53
N VAL A 20 -24.73 16.60 18.84
CA VAL A 20 -24.54 16.46 17.38
C VAL A 20 -25.81 15.96 16.75
N CYS A 21 -26.23 16.59 15.65
CA CYS A 21 -27.27 16.05 14.78
C CYS A 21 -26.60 15.33 13.61
N CYS A 22 -26.89 14.05 13.42
CA CYS A 22 -26.43 13.27 12.27
C CYS A 22 -27.62 12.74 11.47
N LEU A 23 -27.36 12.41 10.19
CA LEU A 23 -28.33 11.73 9.34
C LEU A 23 -28.05 10.23 9.39
N ASP A 24 -29.02 9.45 9.87
CA ASP A 24 -28.99 7.99 9.87
C ASP A 24 -30.25 7.46 9.17
N GLY A 25 -30.05 6.67 8.11
CA GLY A 25 -31.17 6.13 7.32
C GLY A 25 -32.11 7.17 6.68
N GLY A 26 -31.73 8.45 6.60
CA GLY A 26 -32.58 9.55 6.12
C GLY A 26 -33.35 10.29 7.21
N GLU A 27 -33.22 9.88 8.47
CA GLU A 27 -33.77 10.59 9.63
C GLU A 27 -32.66 11.40 10.32
N VAL A 28 -33.04 12.55 10.90
CA VAL A 28 -32.13 13.35 11.72
C VAL A 28 -32.15 12.80 13.14
N VAL A 29 -31.02 12.27 13.59
CA VAL A 29 -30.82 11.74 14.94
C VAL A 29 -30.00 12.72 15.76
N GLU A 30 -30.48 13.05 16.96
CA GLU A 30 -29.78 13.92 17.92
C GLU A 30 -29.02 13.04 18.93
N LEU A 31 -27.69 13.24 19.01
CA LEU A 31 -26.79 12.56 19.94
C LEU A 31 -26.43 13.53 21.07
N GLU A 32 -26.64 13.10 22.32
CA GLU A 32 -26.31 13.85 23.54
C GLU A 32 -25.41 13.01 24.47
N ASN A 33 -24.70 13.65 25.40
CA ASN A 33 -23.91 13.02 26.47
C ASN A 33 -22.84 12.02 25.98
N PHE A 34 -22.18 12.31 24.86
CA PHE A 34 -21.10 11.49 24.33
C PHE A 34 -19.77 12.24 24.41
N GLU A 35 -18.67 11.51 24.67
CA GLU A 35 -17.33 12.07 24.56
C GLU A 35 -16.94 12.14 23.07
N ALA A 36 -17.13 13.31 22.48
CA ALA A 36 -16.77 13.56 21.10
C ALA A 36 -15.25 13.66 20.95
N SER A 37 -14.62 12.67 20.30
CA SER A 37 -13.25 12.83 19.78
C SER A 37 -13.33 13.36 18.35
N ILE A 38 -13.40 14.68 18.21
CA ILE A 38 -13.39 15.33 16.89
C ILE A 38 -11.97 15.81 16.59
N SER A 39 -11.42 15.35 15.47
CA SER A 39 -10.16 15.84 14.92
C SER A 39 -10.43 16.64 13.64
N LEU A 40 -10.10 17.93 13.66
CA LEU A 40 -10.17 18.81 12.50
C LEU A 40 -8.79 18.90 11.86
N TYR A 41 -8.74 18.67 10.56
CA TYR A 41 -7.50 18.72 9.77
C TYR A 41 -7.60 19.85 8.76
N LYS A 42 -6.53 20.65 8.63
CA LYS A 42 -6.55 21.86 7.78
C LYS A 42 -6.43 21.52 6.29
N SER A 43 -5.95 20.32 6.00
CA SER A 43 -5.81 19.80 4.65
C SER A 43 -5.90 18.27 4.68
N CYS A 44 -6.15 17.67 3.51
CA CYS A 44 -5.98 16.22 3.37
C CYS A 44 -4.54 15.80 3.69
N ALA A 45 -3.53 16.64 3.43
CA ALA A 45 -2.15 16.32 3.78
C ALA A 45 -1.95 16.18 5.30
N ASP A 46 -2.56 17.08 6.08
CA ASP A 46 -2.53 17.04 7.56
C ASP A 46 -3.21 15.78 8.11
N LEU A 47 -4.40 15.47 7.58
CA LEU A 47 -5.12 14.24 7.94
C LEU A 47 -4.25 13.01 7.68
N ILE A 48 -3.63 12.94 6.51
CA ILE A 48 -2.89 11.74 6.13
C ILE A 48 -1.52 11.69 6.83
N SER A 49 -0.93 12.83 7.20
CA SER A 49 0.30 12.88 8.03
C SER A 49 0.15 12.21 9.40
N CYS A 50 -1.09 12.04 9.88
CA CYS A 50 -1.38 11.35 11.13
C CYS A 50 -1.27 9.82 11.02
N TYR A 51 -1.08 9.28 9.83
CA TYR A 51 -0.98 7.84 9.60
C TYR A 51 0.37 7.49 8.99
N SER A 52 1.09 6.57 9.64
CA SER A 52 2.25 5.94 9.00
C SER A 52 1.79 4.97 7.90
N SER A 53 2.65 4.70 6.91
CA SER A 53 2.42 3.63 5.93
C SER A 53 2.11 2.28 6.58
N SER A 54 2.70 2.03 7.77
CA SER A 54 2.52 0.81 8.55
C SER A 54 1.13 0.73 9.17
N ASP A 55 0.60 1.85 9.68
CA ASP A 55 -0.75 1.93 10.23
C ASP A 55 -1.81 1.78 9.14
N LEU A 56 -1.58 2.41 7.98
CA LEU A 56 -2.44 2.26 6.81
C LEU A 56 -2.50 0.81 6.35
N TRP A 57 -1.34 0.15 6.21
CA TRP A 57 -1.29 -1.27 5.83
C TRP A 57 -2.03 -2.15 6.82
N ARG A 58 -1.82 -1.93 8.13
CA ARG A 58 -2.45 -2.73 9.19
C ARG A 58 -3.98 -2.68 9.13
N LYS A 59 -4.53 -1.53 8.77
CA LYS A 59 -5.98 -1.28 8.69
C LYS A 59 -6.57 -1.54 7.31
N SER A 60 -5.75 -1.93 6.33
CA SER A 60 -6.19 -2.10 4.94
C SER A 60 -7.03 -3.36 4.73
N THR A 61 -8.17 -3.20 4.07
CA THR A 61 -9.11 -4.28 3.73
C THR A 61 -9.53 -4.28 2.26
N THR A 62 -9.14 -3.24 1.52
CA THR A 62 -9.51 -3.03 0.11
C THR A 62 -8.28 -2.73 -0.74
N ASP A 63 -8.37 -2.97 -2.05
CA ASP A 63 -7.31 -2.64 -3.03
C ASP A 63 -6.82 -1.20 -2.85
N PHE A 64 -7.75 -0.26 -2.76
CA PHE A 64 -7.42 1.16 -2.59
C PHE A 64 -6.64 1.42 -1.31
N SER A 65 -7.07 0.86 -0.16
CA SER A 65 -6.36 1.05 1.11
C SER A 65 -4.93 0.48 1.09
N TYR A 66 -4.72 -0.69 0.47
CA TYR A 66 -3.39 -1.26 0.29
C TYR A 66 -2.53 -0.43 -0.67
N LYS A 67 -3.09 0.04 -1.79
CA LYS A 67 -2.40 0.95 -2.71
C LYS A 67 -1.97 2.23 -2.01
N LEU A 68 -2.83 2.79 -1.16
CA LEU A 68 -2.52 3.97 -0.36
C LEU A 68 -1.35 3.72 0.60
N ALA A 69 -1.37 2.60 1.34
CA ALA A 69 -0.27 2.23 2.24
C ALA A 69 1.07 2.08 1.49
N ILE A 70 1.07 1.44 0.32
CA ILE A 70 2.25 1.28 -0.54
C ILE A 70 2.77 2.63 -1.03
N PHE A 71 1.89 3.48 -1.54
CA PHE A 71 2.24 4.83 -2.00
C PHE A 71 2.87 5.66 -0.87
N TYR A 72 2.31 5.61 0.34
CA TYR A 72 2.90 6.27 1.50
C TYR A 72 4.28 5.72 1.85
N LYS A 73 4.46 4.41 1.74
CA LYS A 73 5.79 3.81 1.94
C LYS A 73 6.80 4.29 0.90
N CYS A 74 6.41 4.42 -0.37
CA CYS A 74 7.28 4.99 -1.41
C CYS A 74 7.67 6.44 -1.08
N LYS A 75 6.72 7.26 -0.60
CA LYS A 75 6.99 8.63 -0.17
C LYS A 75 7.93 8.70 1.02
N GLU A 76 7.67 7.94 2.07
CA GLU A 76 8.56 7.87 3.25
C GLU A 76 10.01 7.52 2.85
N ILE A 77 10.20 6.57 1.92
CA ILE A 77 11.53 6.21 1.43
C ILE A 77 12.13 7.35 0.60
N SER A 78 11.35 7.97 -0.28
CA SER A 78 11.82 9.06 -1.16
C SER A 78 12.22 10.30 -0.35
N ASP A 79 11.39 10.71 0.61
CA ASP A 79 11.64 11.86 1.48
C ASP A 79 12.88 11.66 2.38
N SER A 80 13.19 10.40 2.73
CA SER A 80 14.40 10.07 3.49
C SER A 80 15.70 10.14 2.68
N GLN A 81 15.61 10.17 1.34
CA GLN A 81 16.75 10.29 0.44
C GLN A 81 16.85 11.71 -0.08
N ALA A 82 17.57 12.56 0.66
CA ALA A 82 17.62 14.01 0.49
C ALA A 82 18.08 14.56 -0.88
N ASP A 83 18.48 13.73 -1.84
CA ASP A 83 19.10 14.18 -3.11
C ASP A 83 18.75 13.35 -4.36
N SER A 84 17.79 12.42 -4.28
CA SER A 84 17.50 11.57 -5.42
C SER A 84 16.42 12.19 -6.31
N PHE A 85 16.68 12.28 -7.62
CA PHE A 85 15.65 12.31 -8.69
C PHE A 85 14.84 11.00 -8.66
N GLY A 86 14.24 10.70 -7.52
CA GLY A 86 13.51 9.48 -7.26
C GLY A 86 12.32 9.40 -8.20
N LYS A 87 12.06 8.19 -8.69
CA LYS A 87 10.88 7.91 -9.50
C LYS A 87 9.63 8.38 -8.75
N ASN A 88 8.88 9.30 -9.34
CA ASN A 88 7.66 9.81 -8.74
C ASN A 88 6.55 8.76 -8.88
N VAL A 89 6.37 7.95 -7.84
CA VAL A 89 5.31 6.94 -7.77
C VAL A 89 4.01 7.60 -7.34
N CYS A 90 2.95 7.44 -8.12
CA CYS A 90 1.59 7.80 -7.76
C CYS A 90 0.72 6.53 -7.61
N LEU A 91 -0.54 6.71 -7.20
CA LEU A 91 -1.48 5.59 -7.05
C LEU A 91 -1.70 4.81 -8.36
N ASP A 92 -1.52 5.44 -9.52
CA ASP A 92 -1.72 4.79 -10.83
C ASP A 92 -0.44 4.18 -11.42
N SER A 93 0.69 4.30 -10.72
CA SER A 93 1.98 3.74 -11.19
C SER A 93 2.05 2.21 -11.13
N PHE A 94 1.09 1.57 -10.46
CA PHE A 94 1.04 0.12 -10.31
C PHE A 94 -0.39 -0.37 -10.10
N GLU A 95 -0.57 -1.68 -10.31
CA GLU A 95 -1.84 -2.37 -10.19
C GLU A 95 -1.77 -3.46 -9.12
N VAL A 96 -2.94 -3.78 -8.56
CA VAL A 96 -3.14 -4.87 -7.62
C VAL A 96 -3.90 -5.96 -8.36
N GLY A 97 -3.28 -7.13 -8.51
CA GLY A 97 -3.90 -8.29 -9.12
C GLY A 97 -4.98 -8.88 -8.22
N SER A 98 -5.94 -9.58 -8.84
CA SER A 98 -7.13 -10.10 -8.15
C SER A 98 -6.85 -11.09 -7.03
N ARG A 99 -5.67 -11.73 -7.01
CA ARG A 99 -5.25 -12.70 -5.97
C ARG A 99 -4.31 -12.13 -4.94
N PHE A 100 -3.93 -10.85 -5.07
CA PHE A 100 -2.90 -10.28 -4.24
C PHE A 100 -3.34 -10.23 -2.78
N ILE A 101 -4.47 -9.59 -2.47
CA ILE A 101 -4.96 -9.44 -1.09
C ILE A 101 -5.23 -10.79 -0.43
N ASP A 102 -5.89 -11.71 -1.14
CA ASP A 102 -6.14 -13.07 -0.65
C ASP A 102 -4.84 -13.74 -0.21
N SER A 103 -3.80 -13.64 -1.04
CA SER A 103 -2.50 -14.23 -0.75
C SER A 103 -1.78 -13.59 0.44
N LEU A 104 -2.06 -12.31 0.75
CA LEU A 104 -1.48 -11.65 1.92
C LEU A 104 -1.96 -12.29 3.22
N ASN A 105 -3.26 -12.60 3.29
CA ASN A 105 -3.88 -13.21 4.46
C ASN A 105 -3.32 -14.62 4.69
N SER A 106 -3.19 -15.41 3.63
CA SER A 106 -2.67 -16.79 3.72
C SER A 106 -1.21 -16.87 4.17
N HIS A 107 -0.42 -15.82 3.98
CA HIS A 107 1.03 -15.84 4.22
C HIS A 107 1.51 -14.86 5.30
N GLN A 108 0.62 -14.44 6.21
CA GLN A 108 0.96 -13.50 7.31
C GLN A 108 1.59 -12.18 6.81
N CYS A 109 1.14 -11.71 5.64
CA CYS A 109 1.59 -10.47 5.03
C CYS A 109 0.55 -9.33 5.13
N SER A 110 -0.70 -9.62 5.51
CA SER A 110 -1.72 -8.59 5.78
C SER A 110 -1.65 -8.10 7.23
N GLY A 111 -2.29 -6.95 7.51
CA GLY A 111 -2.51 -6.49 8.87
C GLY A 111 -1.21 -6.34 9.68
N SER A 112 -1.20 -6.95 10.87
CA SER A 112 -0.02 -7.07 11.75
C SER A 112 0.75 -8.39 11.56
N GLY A 113 0.56 -9.06 10.42
CA GLY A 113 1.23 -10.33 10.13
C GLY A 113 2.75 -10.22 10.19
N ARG A 114 3.40 -11.33 10.52
CA ARG A 114 4.85 -11.43 10.73
C ARG A 114 5.68 -10.83 9.59
N PHE A 115 5.21 -10.94 8.36
CA PHE A 115 5.94 -10.52 7.16
C PHE A 115 5.37 -9.26 6.51
N ALA A 116 4.34 -8.63 7.11
CA ALA A 116 3.63 -7.50 6.56
C ALA A 116 4.55 -6.31 6.24
N MET A 117 5.34 -5.86 7.21
CA MET A 117 6.21 -4.69 7.03
C MET A 117 7.38 -4.97 6.07
N THR A 118 7.92 -6.19 6.10
CA THR A 118 8.98 -6.62 5.17
C THR A 118 8.47 -6.64 3.73
N LEU A 119 7.24 -7.12 3.52
CA LEU A 119 6.61 -7.10 2.20
C LEU A 119 6.34 -5.66 1.74
N LEU A 120 5.73 -4.83 2.59
CA LEU A 120 5.42 -3.44 2.28
C LEU A 120 6.68 -2.66 1.84
N ASP A 121 7.77 -2.76 2.61
CA ASP A 121 9.04 -2.13 2.25
C ASP A 121 9.64 -2.73 0.96
N SER A 122 9.52 -4.03 0.74
CA SER A 122 10.00 -4.67 -0.49
C SER A 122 9.24 -4.21 -1.74
N ILE A 123 7.92 -4.06 -1.64
CA ILE A 123 7.07 -3.54 -2.73
C ILE A 123 7.44 -2.09 -3.02
N ALA A 124 7.51 -1.24 -1.98
CA ALA A 124 7.83 0.17 -2.17
C ALA A 124 9.19 0.36 -2.87
N ARG A 125 10.19 -0.41 -2.44
CA ARG A 125 11.52 -0.42 -3.05
C ARG A 125 11.53 -0.97 -4.47
N LEU A 126 10.73 -1.99 -4.76
CA LEU A 126 10.54 -2.48 -6.13
C LEU A 126 9.98 -1.38 -7.04
N LEU A 127 8.94 -0.67 -6.58
CA LEU A 127 8.30 0.41 -7.35
C LEU A 127 9.23 1.62 -7.58
N LEU A 128 10.12 1.88 -6.61
CA LEU A 128 11.18 2.88 -6.69
C LEU A 128 12.42 2.42 -7.47
N GLU A 129 12.41 1.21 -8.05
CA GLU A 129 13.53 0.62 -8.79
C GLU A 129 14.82 0.39 -7.95
N GLU A 130 14.66 0.28 -6.63
CA GLU A 130 15.74 0.03 -5.66
C GLU A 130 15.49 -1.25 -4.82
N PRO A 131 15.23 -2.41 -5.45
CA PRO A 131 14.80 -3.60 -4.72
C PRO A 131 15.90 -4.10 -3.77
N LYS A 132 15.53 -4.38 -2.51
CA LYS A 132 16.44 -4.93 -1.49
C LYS A 132 17.01 -6.31 -1.83
N ASN A 133 16.25 -7.08 -2.61
CA ASN A 133 16.58 -8.43 -3.02
C ASN A 133 16.53 -8.52 -4.55
N GLU A 134 17.21 -9.52 -5.10
CA GLU A 134 17.29 -9.72 -6.53
C GLU A 134 15.90 -10.02 -7.14
N VAL A 135 15.54 -9.27 -8.18
CA VAL A 135 14.38 -9.53 -9.03
C VAL A 135 14.78 -10.55 -10.10
N LYS A 136 14.05 -11.66 -10.19
CA LYS A 136 14.31 -12.70 -11.19
C LYS A 136 13.09 -12.94 -12.06
N ILE A 137 13.34 -13.31 -13.31
CA ILE A 137 12.30 -13.86 -14.18
C ILE A 137 11.71 -15.12 -13.53
N PHE A 138 10.38 -15.22 -13.56
CA PHE A 138 9.68 -16.45 -13.20
C PHE A 138 9.51 -17.32 -14.44
N ALA A 139 10.44 -18.26 -14.61
CA ALA A 139 10.50 -19.11 -15.79
C ALA A 139 9.41 -20.20 -15.81
N THR A 140 9.11 -20.71 -17.01
CA THR A 140 8.15 -21.81 -17.22
C THR A 140 8.60 -23.11 -16.55
N THR A 141 9.90 -23.33 -16.43
CA THR A 141 10.51 -24.51 -15.81
C THR A 141 11.53 -24.11 -14.73
N ALA A 142 11.74 -24.99 -13.75
CA ALA A 142 12.74 -24.77 -12.72
C ALA A 142 14.14 -24.68 -13.33
N GLY A 143 14.80 -23.54 -13.16
CA GLY A 143 16.14 -23.27 -13.72
C GLY A 143 16.16 -22.83 -15.18
N GLY A 144 15.00 -22.72 -15.83
CA GLY A 144 14.90 -22.21 -17.19
C GLY A 144 15.12 -20.69 -17.30
N SER A 145 15.44 -20.21 -18.49
CA SER A 145 15.53 -18.79 -18.84
C SER A 145 14.28 -18.27 -19.54
N THR A 146 13.40 -19.16 -20.03
CA THR A 146 12.18 -18.78 -20.74
C THR A 146 11.16 -18.21 -19.76
N PRO A 147 10.80 -16.92 -19.86
CA PRO A 147 9.83 -16.29 -18.97
C PRO A 147 8.46 -16.92 -19.14
N ARG A 148 7.71 -17.02 -18.05
CA ARG A 148 6.26 -17.18 -18.13
C ARG A 148 5.65 -15.85 -18.58
N THR A 149 4.73 -15.91 -19.54
CA THR A 149 4.08 -14.74 -20.12
C THR A 149 2.56 -14.86 -20.06
N ARG A 150 1.88 -13.71 -20.03
CA ARG A 150 0.43 -13.57 -20.17
C ARG A 150 0.18 -12.49 -21.22
N GLY A 151 -0.04 -12.92 -22.48
CA GLY A 151 0.02 -12.00 -23.61
C GLY A 151 1.42 -11.38 -23.73
N GLY A 152 1.50 -10.05 -23.64
CA GLY A 152 2.78 -9.30 -23.64
C GLY A 152 3.41 -9.12 -22.25
N ASP A 153 2.71 -9.48 -21.17
CA ASP A 153 3.20 -9.31 -19.80
C ASP A 153 4.22 -10.40 -19.45
N VAL A 154 5.26 -10.03 -18.70
CA VAL A 154 6.33 -10.94 -18.27
C VAL A 154 6.27 -11.16 -16.77
N ALA A 155 6.34 -12.42 -16.33
CA ALA A 155 6.30 -12.78 -14.92
C ALA A 155 7.67 -12.63 -14.25
N TYR A 156 7.68 -11.99 -13.08
CA TYR A 156 8.84 -11.83 -12.23
C TYR A 156 8.55 -12.30 -10.80
N ARG A 157 9.64 -12.57 -10.09
CA ARG A 157 9.64 -12.88 -8.65
C ARG A 157 10.66 -12.04 -7.91
N LEU A 158 10.29 -11.60 -6.73
CA LEU A 158 11.17 -10.93 -5.77
C LEU A 158 11.17 -11.73 -4.47
N HIS A 159 12.35 -12.00 -3.92
CA HIS A 159 12.44 -12.61 -2.59
C HIS A 159 12.04 -11.60 -1.52
N ILE A 160 11.19 -12.02 -0.58
CA ILE A 160 10.79 -11.20 0.58
C ILE A 160 11.60 -11.59 1.80
N THR A 161 11.78 -12.90 2.04
CA THR A 161 12.60 -13.42 3.13
C THR A 161 13.83 -14.16 2.59
N LYS A 162 14.99 -13.97 3.23
CA LYS A 162 16.26 -14.64 2.86
C LYS A 162 16.41 -16.02 3.52
N SER A 163 15.75 -16.25 4.64
CA SER A 163 15.78 -17.49 5.43
C SER A 163 14.39 -17.82 5.99
N GLY A 164 14.17 -19.10 6.32
CA GLY A 164 12.87 -19.60 6.81
C GLY A 164 11.90 -19.94 5.67
N GLU A 165 10.68 -19.41 5.76
CA GLU A 165 9.53 -19.69 4.86
C GLU A 165 9.84 -19.52 3.36
N GLY A 166 10.82 -18.69 3.00
CA GLY A 166 11.22 -18.50 1.60
C GLY A 166 10.13 -17.82 0.77
N LEU A 167 9.52 -16.78 1.34
CA LEU A 167 8.44 -16.01 0.74
C LEU A 167 8.91 -15.23 -0.48
N ARG A 168 8.07 -15.20 -1.51
CA ARG A 168 8.30 -14.45 -2.73
C ARG A 168 7.06 -13.64 -3.12
N LEU A 169 7.30 -12.42 -3.56
CA LEU A 169 6.32 -11.63 -4.29
C LEU A 169 6.41 -12.00 -5.76
N MET A 170 5.25 -12.31 -6.34
CA MET A 170 5.05 -12.51 -7.77
C MET A 170 4.41 -11.26 -8.36
N PHE A 171 4.90 -10.83 -9.50
CA PHE A 171 4.33 -9.69 -10.19
C PHE A 171 4.50 -9.82 -11.70
N TRP A 172 3.59 -9.17 -12.43
CA TRP A 172 3.69 -9.00 -13.87
C TRP A 172 4.32 -7.65 -14.17
N GLN A 173 5.24 -7.61 -15.12
CA GLN A 173 5.64 -6.38 -15.78
C GLN A 173 4.90 -6.29 -17.11
N LYS A 174 4.02 -5.29 -17.23
CA LYS A 174 3.27 -5.03 -18.46
C LYS A 174 4.19 -4.44 -19.53
N THR A 175 3.75 -4.50 -20.79
CA THR A 175 4.50 -3.94 -21.92
C THR A 175 4.78 -2.44 -21.81
N CYS A 176 3.91 -1.70 -21.11
CA CYS A 176 4.10 -0.28 -20.80
C CYS A 176 5.05 0.00 -19.61
N GLY A 177 5.57 -1.04 -18.95
CA GLY A 177 6.43 -0.92 -17.77
C GLY A 177 5.70 -0.89 -16.42
N THR A 178 4.36 -0.82 -16.42
CA THR A 178 3.56 -0.90 -15.18
C THR A 178 3.74 -2.25 -14.50
N ILE A 179 3.90 -2.22 -13.18
CA ILE A 179 3.96 -3.43 -12.35
C ILE A 179 2.54 -3.76 -11.85
N GLU A 180 2.12 -5.01 -12.04
CA GLU A 180 0.92 -5.57 -11.43
C GLU A 180 1.34 -6.58 -10.35
N LEU A 181 1.03 -6.27 -9.09
CA LEU A 181 1.30 -7.14 -7.95
C LEU A 181 0.35 -8.33 -8.00
N ALA A 182 0.85 -9.52 -8.33
CA ALA A 182 -0.01 -10.67 -8.58
C ALA A 182 -0.39 -11.40 -7.29
N ASN A 183 0.61 -11.85 -6.52
CA ASN A 183 0.43 -12.59 -5.27
C ASN A 183 1.73 -12.74 -4.49
N VAL A 184 1.62 -13.17 -3.24
CA VAL A 184 2.74 -13.57 -2.38
C VAL A 184 2.57 -15.05 -2.03
N ALA A 185 3.65 -15.82 -2.11
CA ALA A 185 3.61 -17.25 -1.78
C ALA A 185 4.96 -17.77 -1.29
N ASN A 186 4.91 -18.88 -0.56
CA ASN A 186 6.09 -19.67 -0.22
C ASN A 186 6.71 -20.33 -1.45
N LYS A 187 8.00 -20.72 -1.35
CA LYS A 187 8.76 -21.29 -2.47
C LYS A 187 8.08 -22.51 -3.12
N SER A 188 7.42 -23.35 -2.32
CA SER A 188 6.75 -24.58 -2.75
C SER A 188 5.38 -24.37 -3.37
N GLU A 189 4.74 -23.23 -3.13
CA GLU A 189 3.34 -22.96 -3.50
C GLU A 189 3.23 -21.87 -4.58
N ILE A 190 4.36 -21.56 -5.22
CA ILE A 190 4.48 -20.40 -6.08
C ILE A 190 3.72 -20.62 -7.40
N VAL A 191 2.64 -19.86 -7.54
CA VAL A 191 1.85 -19.74 -8.76
C VAL A 191 1.75 -18.25 -9.07
N ILE A 192 1.65 -17.90 -10.34
CA ILE A 192 1.28 -16.55 -10.77
C ILE A 192 0.05 -16.68 -11.68
N TYR A 193 -0.95 -15.83 -11.41
CA TYR A 193 -2.25 -15.82 -12.06
C TYR A 193 -2.36 -14.70 -13.08
#